data_AF-A0A952B0V8-F1
#
_entry.id   AF-A0A952B0V8-F1
#
_cell.length_a   1.000
_cell.length_b   1.000
_cell.length_c   1.000
_cell.angle_alpha   90.00
_cell.angle_beta   90.00
_cell.angle_gamma   90.00
#
_symmetry.space_group_name_H-M   'P 1'
#
loop_
_entity.id
_entity.type
_entity.pdbx_description
1 polymer ?
#
loop_
_entity_poly.entity_id
_entity_poly.type
_entity_poly.pdbx_seq_one_letter_code
_entity_poly.pdbx_strand_id
1 'polypeptide(L)'
;MKFIIKLCISVCVIIFCTQIGRKLPSLAGLIAVMPLTGLVVLLWLYSDNPGNYALMSDFTRGAIWGIIPSILFFVTAFFCFKKELALWIVLSASFAIWIIGAVIHQLFFHK
;
A
#
# COMPACT_ATOMS: atom_id res chain seq x y z
N MET A 1 11.11 18.01 -15.92
CA MET A 1 11.91 18.34 -14.71
C MET A 1 11.23 17.90 -13.40
N LYS A 2 9.95 18.22 -13.13
CA LYS A 2 9.25 17.75 -11.90
C LYS A 2 9.16 16.22 -11.76
N PHE A 3 9.09 15.47 -12.85
CA PHE A 3 8.96 14.01 -12.84
C PHE A 3 10.19 13.26 -12.31
N ILE A 4 11.41 13.69 -12.67
CA ILE A 4 12.64 13.02 -12.22
C ILE A 4 12.82 13.18 -10.70
N ILE A 5 12.48 14.35 -10.16
CA ILE A 5 12.52 14.61 -8.70
C ILE A 5 11.50 13.72 -7.97
N LYS A 6 10.27 13.57 -8.51
CA LYS A 6 9.25 12.65 -8.00
C LYS A 6 9.77 11.21 -7.94
N LEU A 7 10.46 10.79 -9.00
CA LEU A 7 11.04 9.46 -9.12
C LEU A 7 12.13 9.21 -8.06
N CYS A 8 13.11 10.12 -7.95
CA CYS A 8 14.21 10.00 -7.00
C CYS A 8 13.73 9.90 -5.55
N ILE A 9 12.78 10.75 -5.13
CA ILE A 9 12.24 10.72 -3.77
C ILE A 9 11.55 9.38 -3.48
N SER A 10 10.76 8.87 -4.42
CA SER A 10 10.04 7.60 -4.26
C SER A 10 10.99 6.42 -4.12
N VAL A 11 12.04 6.38 -4.95
CA VAL A 11 13.07 5.31 -4.92
C VAL A 11 13.90 5.37 -3.64
N CYS A 12 14.29 6.57 -3.18
CA CYS A 12 15.04 6.74 -1.94
C CYS A 12 14.26 6.22 -0.72
N VAL A 13 12.95 6.50 -0.65
CA VAL A 13 12.08 6.00 0.41
C VAL A 13 12.08 4.47 0.43
N ILE A 14 11.89 3.83 -0.73
CA ILE A 14 11.87 2.36 -0.84
C ILE A 14 13.19 1.74 -0.37
N ILE A 15 14.33 2.27 -0.84
CA ILE A 15 15.66 1.74 -0.48
C ILE A 15 15.90 1.88 1.03
N PHE A 16 15.57 3.03 1.62
CA PHE A 16 15.73 3.26 3.06
C PHE A 16 14.90 2.27 3.89
N CYS A 17 13.65 2.01 3.49
CA CYS A 17 12.78 1.03 4.14
C CYS A 17 13.40 -0.39 4.13
N THR A 18 13.92 -0.82 2.98
CA THR A 18 14.52 -2.17 2.84
C THR A 18 15.78 -2.35 3.67
N GLN A 19 16.57 -1.30 3.88
CA GLN A 19 17.77 -1.35 4.71
C GLN A 19 17.44 -1.48 6.21
N ILE A 20 16.39 -0.79 6.69
CA ILE A 20 15.94 -0.88 8.08
C ILE A 20 15.35 -2.26 8.40
N GLY A 21 14.68 -2.89 7.43
CA GLY A 21 14.08 -4.23 7.58
C GLY A 21 15.04 -5.35 7.92
N ARG A 22 16.32 -5.23 7.57
CA ARG A 22 17.32 -6.25 7.91
C ARG A 22 17.75 -6.21 9.37
N LYS A 23 17.59 -5.07 10.06
CA LYS A 23 18.02 -4.90 11.45
C LYS A 23 16.85 -4.90 12.44
N LEU A 24 15.70 -4.35 12.06
CA LEU A 24 14.54 -4.17 12.95
C LEU A 24 13.23 -4.52 12.19
N PRO A 25 12.86 -5.81 12.12
CA PRO A 25 11.74 -6.27 11.29
C PRO A 25 10.38 -5.70 11.73
N SER A 26 10.16 -5.48 13.03
CA SER A 26 8.94 -4.84 13.55
C SER A 26 8.80 -3.38 13.07
N LEU A 27 9.87 -2.59 13.19
CA LEU A 27 9.92 -1.21 12.68
C LEU A 27 9.79 -1.16 11.17
N ALA A 28 10.39 -2.11 10.45
CA ALA A 28 10.27 -2.16 9.01
C ALA A 28 8.89 -2.58 8.53
N GLY A 29 8.18 -3.45 9.27
CA GLY A 29 6.76 -3.71 9.02
C GLY A 29 5.92 -2.45 9.19
N LEU A 30 6.14 -1.69 10.27
CA LEU A 30 5.46 -0.41 10.49
C LEU A 30 5.75 0.58 9.36
N ILE A 31 7.01 0.76 8.99
CA ILE A 31 7.43 1.65 7.91
C ILE A 31 6.87 1.18 6.56
N ALA A 32 6.83 -0.13 6.30
CA ALA A 32 6.31 -0.69 5.05
C ALA A 32 4.80 -0.46 4.88
N VAL A 33 4.04 -0.42 5.98
CA VAL A 33 2.60 -0.12 5.96
C VAL A 33 2.32 1.38 6.12
N MET A 34 3.32 2.23 6.38
CA MET A 34 3.11 3.68 6.38
C MET A 34 2.57 4.11 5.01
N PRO A 35 1.57 5.03 4.96
CA PRO A 35 0.96 5.49 3.72
C PRO A 35 1.86 6.50 3.01
N LEU A 36 3.15 6.21 2.85
CA LEU A 36 4.13 7.07 2.17
C LEU A 36 3.75 7.28 0.71
N THR A 37 3.34 6.23 0.02
CA THR A 37 2.84 6.31 -1.36
C THR A 37 1.56 7.15 -1.42
N GLY A 38 0.61 6.90 -0.52
CA GLY A 38 -0.63 7.69 -0.41
C GLY A 38 -0.38 9.17 -0.13
N LEU A 39 0.58 9.48 0.75
CA LEU A 39 1.01 10.84 1.07
C LEU A 39 1.56 11.54 -0.17
N VAL A 40 2.48 10.90 -0.89
CA VAL A 40 3.07 11.46 -2.12
C VAL A 40 1.98 11.72 -3.16
N VAL A 41 1.04 10.79 -3.35
CA VAL A 41 -0.08 10.96 -4.29
C VAL A 41 -0.99 12.12 -3.87
N LEU A 42 -1.34 12.26 -2.59
CA LEU A 42 -2.12 13.40 -2.07
C LEU A 42 -1.44 14.73 -2.33
N LEU A 43 -0.14 14.84 -2.04
CA LEU A 43 0.63 16.06 -2.30
C LEU A 43 0.60 16.45 -3.78
N TRP A 44 0.68 15.46 -4.68
CA TRP A 44 0.60 15.72 -6.11
C TRP A 44 -0.81 16.08 -6.57
N LEU A 45 -1.83 15.33 -6.16
CA LEU A 45 -3.21 15.65 -6.50
C LEU A 45 -3.59 17.06 -6.04
N TYR A 46 -3.14 17.47 -4.85
CA TYR A 46 -3.36 18.81 -4.32
C TYR A 46 -2.59 19.87 -5.12
N SER A 47 -1.31 19.61 -5.42
CA SER A 47 -0.49 20.53 -6.22
C SER A 47 -1.00 20.69 -7.65
N ASP A 48 -1.57 19.63 -8.24
CA ASP A 48 -2.06 19.63 -9.62
C ASP A 48 -3.50 20.18 -9.71
N ASN A 49 -4.30 20.06 -8.64
CA ASN A 49 -5.70 20.54 -8.57
C ASN A 49 -5.98 21.30 -7.25
N PRO A 50 -5.35 22.48 -7.06
CA PRO A 50 -5.55 23.26 -5.84
C PRO A 50 -7.03 23.64 -5.66
N GLY A 51 -7.59 23.35 -4.49
CA GLY A 51 -8.99 23.67 -4.13
C GLY A 51 -10.03 22.60 -4.46
N ASN A 52 -9.66 21.50 -5.13
CA ASN A 52 -10.59 20.39 -5.41
C ASN A 52 -10.68 19.40 -4.22
N TYR A 53 -11.44 19.78 -3.19
CA TYR A 53 -11.63 18.93 -2.00
C TYR A 53 -12.42 17.65 -2.28
N ALA A 54 -13.28 17.63 -3.30
CA ALA A 54 -14.00 16.42 -3.70
C ALA A 54 -13.01 15.34 -4.16
N LEU A 55 -12.06 15.69 -5.03
CA LEU A 55 -11.01 14.77 -5.50
C LEU A 55 -10.15 14.24 -4.33
N MET A 56 -9.80 15.12 -3.39
CA MET A 56 -9.05 14.73 -2.18
C MET A 56 -9.85 13.76 -1.30
N SER A 57 -11.15 14.03 -1.12
CA SER A 57 -12.06 13.21 -0.32
C SER A 57 -12.26 11.83 -0.95
N ASP A 58 -12.49 11.78 -2.27
CA ASP A 58 -12.67 10.52 -3.01
C ASP A 58 -11.40 9.67 -2.99
N PHE A 59 -10.23 10.28 -3.19
CA PHE A 59 -8.95 9.58 -3.05
C PHE A 59 -8.78 9.00 -1.64
N THR A 60 -9.03 9.80 -0.61
CA THR A 60 -8.89 9.37 0.79
C THR A 60 -9.89 8.27 1.13
N ARG A 61 -11.12 8.37 0.64
CA ARG A 61 -12.15 7.33 0.78
C ARG A 61 -11.67 6.04 0.11
N GLY A 62 -11.23 6.09 -1.13
CA GLY A 62 -10.67 4.93 -1.83
C GLY A 62 -9.47 4.32 -1.09
N ALA A 63 -8.59 5.14 -0.53
CA ALA A 63 -7.45 4.68 0.25
C ALA A 63 -7.88 3.96 1.54
N ILE A 64 -8.83 4.51 2.31
CA ILE A 64 -9.35 3.89 3.54
C ILE A 64 -9.87 2.49 3.25
N TRP A 65 -10.66 2.34 2.19
CA TRP A 65 -11.25 1.06 1.85
C TRP A 65 -10.24 0.10 1.20
N GLY A 66 -9.24 0.61 0.47
CA GLY A 66 -8.12 -0.17 -0.05
C GLY A 66 -7.17 -0.75 1.02
N ILE A 67 -7.21 -0.23 2.24
CA ILE A 67 -6.46 -0.81 3.37
C ILE A 67 -7.04 -2.18 3.74
N ILE A 68 -8.35 -2.41 3.61
CA ILE A 68 -8.98 -3.68 4.03
C ILE A 68 -8.42 -4.89 3.26
N PRO A 69 -8.38 -4.92 1.91
CA PRO A 69 -7.72 -5.99 1.17
C PRO A 69 -6.25 -6.15 1.57
N SER A 70 -5.54 -5.05 1.84
CA SER A 70 -4.13 -5.06 2.22
C SER A 70 -3.91 -5.71 3.60
N ILE A 71 -4.80 -5.46 4.56
CA ILE A 71 -4.80 -6.15 5.86
C ILE A 71 -5.00 -7.65 5.66
N LEU A 72 -5.98 -8.06 4.84
CA LEU A 72 -6.24 -9.48 4.55
C LEU A 72 -5.03 -10.19 3.94
N PHE A 73 -4.30 -9.51 3.05
CA PHE A 73 -3.04 -10.00 2.47
C PHE A 73 -2.01 -10.35 3.57
N PHE A 74 -1.75 -9.40 4.48
CA PHE A 74 -0.74 -9.57 5.53
C PHE A 74 -1.18 -10.58 6.60
N VAL A 75 -2.47 -10.63 6.94
CA VAL A 75 -3.03 -11.65 7.83
C VAL A 75 -2.81 -13.04 7.26
N THR A 76 -3.13 -13.23 5.97
CA THR A 76 -2.89 -14.50 5.28
C THR A 76 -1.40 -14.84 5.27
N ALA A 77 -0.54 -13.87 4.94
CA ALA A 77 0.89 -14.08 4.88
C ALA A 77 1.44 -14.52 6.25
N PHE A 78 1.01 -13.86 7.32
CA PHE A 78 1.39 -14.18 8.69
C PHE A 78 1.01 -15.62 9.08
N PHE A 79 -0.22 -16.05 8.79
CA PHE A 79 -0.66 -17.41 9.09
C PHE A 79 0.05 -18.47 8.23
N CYS A 80 0.31 -18.17 6.95
CA CYS A 80 1.07 -19.05 6.07
C CYS A 80 2.52 -19.21 6.52
N PHE A 81 3.18 -18.12 6.92
CA PHE A 81 4.53 -18.17 7.48
C PHE A 81 4.58 -18.90 8.83
N LYS A 82 3.55 -18.77 9.68
CA LYS A 82 3.43 -19.58 10.91
C LYS A 82 3.36 -21.09 10.66
N LYS A 83 2.92 -21.50 9.46
CA LYS A 83 2.87 -22.89 9.02
C LYS A 83 4.12 -23.31 8.23
N GLU A 84 5.16 -22.48 8.23
CA GLU A 84 6.45 -22.74 7.54
C GLU A 84 6.29 -23.04 6.04
N LEU A 85 5.24 -22.49 5.42
CA LEU A 85 4.99 -22.69 3.99
C LEU A 85 6.04 -21.96 3.14
N ALA A 86 6.34 -22.53 1.97
CA ALA A 86 7.25 -21.91 1.02
C ALA A 86 6.74 -20.53 0.54
N LEU A 87 7.66 -19.59 0.32
CA LEU A 87 7.33 -18.20 -0.04
C LEU A 87 6.37 -18.09 -1.24
N TRP A 88 6.54 -18.93 -2.26
CA TRP A 88 5.68 -18.90 -3.44
C TRP A 88 4.22 -19.26 -3.11
N ILE A 89 3.98 -20.18 -2.17
CA ILE A 89 2.64 -20.54 -1.69
C ILE A 89 2.05 -19.36 -0.91
N VAL A 90 2.85 -18.78 -0.01
CA VAL A 90 2.43 -17.64 0.81
C VAL A 90 2.00 -16.47 -0.07
N LEU A 91 2.82 -16.10 -1.04
CA LEU A 91 2.51 -15.00 -1.97
C LEU A 91 1.26 -15.32 -2.80
N SER A 92 1.16 -16.53 -3.36
CA SER A 92 0.01 -16.91 -4.18
C SER A 92 -1.30 -16.84 -3.39
N ALA A 93 -1.33 -17.37 -2.16
CA ALA A 93 -2.50 -17.34 -1.30
C ALA A 93 -2.86 -15.90 -0.87
N SER A 94 -1.88 -15.11 -0.43
CA SER A 94 -2.10 -13.74 0.00
C SER A 94 -2.59 -12.84 -1.14
N PHE A 95 -2.03 -12.98 -2.35
CA PHE A 95 -2.51 -12.24 -3.53
C PHE A 95 -3.89 -12.68 -3.97
N ALA A 96 -4.20 -13.97 -3.94
CA ALA A 96 -5.55 -14.46 -4.27
C ALA A 96 -6.60 -13.82 -3.35
N ILE A 97 -6.36 -13.81 -2.04
CA ILE A 97 -7.26 -13.19 -1.06
C ILE A 97 -7.34 -11.67 -1.26
N TRP A 98 -6.23 -11.01 -1.54
CA TRP A 98 -6.21 -9.58 -1.83
C TRP A 98 -7.05 -9.24 -3.06
N ILE A 99 -6.92 -10.00 -4.16
CA ILE A 99 -7.70 -9.81 -5.40
C ILE A 99 -9.19 -9.97 -5.12
N ILE A 100 -9.58 -11.01 -4.37
CA ILE A 100 -10.98 -11.20 -3.98
C ILE A 100 -11.49 -9.99 -3.19
N GLY A 101 -10.72 -9.52 -2.20
CA GLY A 101 -11.06 -8.31 -1.44
C GLY A 101 -11.16 -7.06 -2.32
N ALA A 102 -10.23 -6.88 -3.26
CA ALA A 102 -10.21 -5.75 -4.18
C ALA A 102 -11.40 -5.77 -5.16
N VAL A 103 -11.82 -6.95 -5.64
CA VAL A 103 -13.00 -7.11 -6.49
C VAL A 103 -14.27 -6.79 -5.71
N ILE A 104 -14.41 -7.31 -4.49
CA ILE A 104 -15.56 -6.99 -3.62
C ILE A 104 -15.61 -5.47 -3.39
N HIS A 105 -14.47 -4.85 -3.07
CA HIS A 105 -14.37 -3.41 -2.93
C HIS A 105 -14.84 -2.67 -4.18
N GLN A 106 -14.32 -3.01 -5.35
CA GLN A 106 -14.69 -2.35 -6.61
C GLN A 106 -16.18 -2.47 -6.91
N LEU A 107 -16.79 -3.61 -6.61
CA LEU A 107 -18.23 -3.84 -6.79
C LEU A 107 -19.11 -3.00 -5.85
N PHE A 108 -18.63 -2.70 -4.64
CA PHE A 108 -19.36 -1.88 -3.66
C PHE A 108 -19.25 -0.37 -3.93
N PHE A 109 -18.11 0.11 -4.45
CA PHE A 109 -17.87 1.55 -4.68
C PHE A 109 -18.22 2.03 -6.09
N HIS A 110 -18.60 1.13 -7.00
CA HIS A 110 -19.05 1.46 -8.36
C HIS A 110 -20.57 1.32 -8.56
N LYS A 111 -21.34 1.38 -7.46
CA LYS A 111 -22.79 1.66 -7.45
C LYS A 111 -23.02 3.07 -6.93
#